data_AF-A0A9P7I331-F1
#
_entry.id   AF-A0A9P7I331-F1
#
_cell.length_a   1.000
_cell.length_b   1.000
_cell.length_c   1.000
_cell.angle_alpha   90.00
_cell.angle_beta   90.00
_cell.angle_gamma   90.00
#
_symmetry.space_group_name_H-M   'P 1'
#
loop_
_entity.id
_entity.type
_entity.pdbx_description
1 polymer ?
#
loop_
_entity_poly.entity_id
_entity_poly.type
_entity_poly.pdbx_seq_one_letter_code
_entity_poly.pdbx_strand_id
1 'polypeptide(L)'
;MSSPVPMPTARQAELQDRFTEYLRLEREVHPFEVLKAAKALVSEEGLNPYHAAHLHMKLAEVPEIGLYHATECVRTLTQLRETNDSQTIREQLQEATKVMLERQKHEKVWMESMENM
;
A
#
# COMPACT_ATOMS: atom_id res chain seq x y z
N MET A 1 -16.16 -29.26 -13.61
CA MET A 1 -15.23 -28.73 -14.63
C MET A 1 -14.86 -27.33 -14.20
N SER A 2 -13.60 -27.06 -13.88
CA SER A 2 -13.17 -25.70 -13.51
C SER A 2 -13.21 -24.83 -14.76
N SER A 3 -13.89 -23.69 -14.67
CA SER A 3 -13.87 -22.70 -15.73
C SER A 3 -12.41 -22.30 -16.02
N PRO A 4 -11.98 -22.18 -17.28
CA PRO A 4 -10.64 -21.72 -17.59
C PRO A 4 -10.44 -20.34 -16.96
N VAL A 5 -9.32 -20.16 -16.25
CA VAL A 5 -8.97 -18.88 -15.63
C VAL A 5 -8.86 -17.84 -16.74
N PRO A 6 -9.56 -16.70 -16.66
CA PRO A 6 -9.48 -15.68 -17.69
C PRO A 6 -8.04 -15.18 -17.79
N MET A 7 -7.53 -15.10 -19.02
CA MET A 7 -6.20 -14.56 -19.30
C MET A 7 -6.11 -13.12 -18.80
N PRO A 8 -5.01 -12.71 -18.15
CA PRO A 8 -4.78 -11.32 -17.80
C PRO A 8 -4.82 -10.44 -19.06
N THR A 9 -5.38 -9.25 -18.95
CA THR A 9 -5.25 -8.26 -20.02
C THR A 9 -3.77 -7.87 -20.17
N ALA A 10 -3.38 -7.39 -21.35
CA ALA A 10 -2.01 -6.91 -21.56
C ALA A 10 -1.60 -5.84 -20.51
N ARG A 11 -2.56 -5.03 -20.08
CA ARG A 11 -2.38 -4.03 -19.02
C ARG A 11 -2.15 -4.65 -17.64
N GLN A 12 -2.88 -5.71 -17.29
CA GLN A 12 -2.67 -6.41 -16.02
C GLN A 12 -1.30 -7.09 -15.96
N ALA A 13 -0.84 -7.66 -17.08
CA ALA A 13 0.50 -8.23 -17.19
C ALA A 13 1.59 -7.15 -17.05
N GLU A 14 1.45 -6.02 -17.73
CA GLU A 14 2.38 -4.88 -17.60
C GLU A 14 2.49 -4.40 -16.13
N LEU A 15 1.35 -4.23 -15.44
CA LEU A 15 1.34 -3.78 -14.05
C LEU A 15 1.92 -4.83 -13.08
N GLN A 16 1.74 -6.11 -13.38
CA GLN A 16 2.39 -7.20 -12.65
C GLN A 16 3.92 -7.11 -12.79
N ASP A 17 4.42 -6.96 -14.02
CA ASP A 17 5.86 -6.85 -14.29
C ASP A 17 6.47 -5.61 -13.60
N ARG A 18 5.77 -4.47 -13.66
CA ARG A 18 6.17 -3.24 -12.97
C ARG A 18 6.20 -3.41 -11.45
N PHE A 19 5.25 -4.15 -10.86
CA PHE A 19 5.27 -4.45 -9.43
C PHE A 19 6.42 -5.40 -9.07
N THR A 20 6.71 -6.40 -9.89
CA THR A 20 7.86 -7.29 -9.71
C THR A 20 9.18 -6.52 -9.77
N GLU A 21 9.30 -5.57 -10.70
CA GLU A 21 10.46 -4.67 -10.76
C GLU A 21 10.55 -3.78 -9.52
N TYR A 22 9.42 -3.23 -9.04
CA TYR A 22 9.39 -2.50 -7.78
C TYR A 22 9.92 -3.33 -6.60
N LEU A 23 9.52 -4.60 -6.47
CA LEU A 23 10.01 -5.49 -5.40
C LEU A 23 11.51 -5.74 -5.50
N ARG A 24 12.08 -5.72 -6.71
CA ARG A 24 13.53 -5.77 -6.93
C ARG A 24 14.20 -4.49 -6.45
N LEU A 25 13.67 -3.33 -6.83
CA LEU A 25 14.16 -2.02 -6.40
C LEU A 25 14.16 -1.87 -4.87
N GLU A 26 13.11 -2.36 -4.20
CA GLU A 26 12.99 -2.33 -2.74
C GLU A 26 14.16 -3.03 -2.01
N ARG A 27 14.83 -3.99 -2.67
CA ARG A 27 15.98 -4.73 -2.12
C ARG A 27 17.33 -4.14 -2.52
N GLU A 28 17.41 -3.57 -3.72
CA GLU A 28 18.67 -3.26 -4.38
C GLU A 28 19.02 -1.77 -4.38
N VAL A 29 18.04 -0.89 -4.15
CA VAL A 29 18.17 0.55 -4.43
C VAL A 29 17.94 1.40 -3.18
N HIS A 30 18.46 2.63 -3.23
CA HIS A 30 18.30 3.63 -2.18
C HIS A 30 16.82 3.87 -1.82
N PRO A 31 16.45 3.97 -0.52
CA PRO A 31 15.07 4.09 -0.07
C PRO A 31 14.25 5.20 -0.73
N PHE A 32 14.90 6.32 -1.08
CA PHE A 32 14.24 7.44 -1.76
C PHE A 32 13.71 7.06 -3.16
N GLU A 33 14.48 6.32 -3.95
CA GLU A 33 14.04 5.87 -5.28
C GLU A 33 12.93 4.82 -5.18
N VAL A 34 12.97 3.98 -4.13
CA VAL A 34 11.90 3.03 -3.81
C VAL A 34 10.58 3.77 -3.54
N LEU A 35 10.62 4.83 -2.73
CA LEU A 35 9.43 5.64 -2.43
C LEU A 35 8.89 6.36 -3.67
N LYS A 36 9.78 6.87 -4.53
CA LYS A 36 9.39 7.50 -5.81
C LYS A 36 8.72 6.50 -6.75
N ALA A 37 9.26 5.28 -6.85
CA ALA A 37 8.68 4.20 -7.64
C ALA A 37 7.31 3.77 -7.08
N ALA A 38 7.19 3.62 -5.75
CA ALA A 38 5.94 3.28 -5.10
C ALA A 38 4.85 4.33 -5.37
N LYS A 39 5.19 5.62 -5.25
CA LYS A 39 4.27 6.73 -5.51
C LYS A 39 3.78 6.75 -6.96
N ALA A 40 4.66 6.46 -7.92
CA ALA A 40 4.29 6.40 -9.33
C ALA A 40 3.37 5.20 -9.63
N LEU A 41 3.67 4.04 -9.06
CA LEU A 41 2.95 2.80 -9.36
C LEU A 41 1.58 2.72 -8.67
N VAL A 42 1.44 3.24 -7.46
CA VAL A 42 0.17 3.16 -6.70
C VAL A 42 -0.98 3.94 -7.35
N SER A 43 -0.67 4.93 -8.20
CA SER A 43 -1.66 5.73 -8.93
C SER A 43 -2.12 5.08 -10.24
N GLU A 44 -1.59 3.92 -10.61
CA GLU A 44 -1.94 3.26 -11.87
C GLU A 44 -3.32 2.58 -11.81
N GLU A 45 -4.18 2.93 -12.76
CA GLU A 45 -5.48 2.30 -12.90
C GLU A 45 -5.34 0.81 -13.29
N GLY A 46 -6.11 -0.04 -12.60
CA GLY A 46 -6.10 -1.49 -12.83
C GLY A 46 -5.03 -2.25 -12.05
N LEU A 47 -4.30 -1.60 -11.14
CA LEU A 47 -3.35 -2.27 -10.26
C LEU A 47 -4.07 -3.31 -9.38
N ASN A 48 -3.43 -4.47 -9.20
CA ASN A 48 -3.94 -5.50 -8.31
C ASN A 48 -4.11 -4.91 -6.88
N PRO A 49 -5.28 -5.05 -6.24
CA PRO A 49 -5.52 -4.52 -4.90
C PRO A 49 -4.49 -4.95 -3.84
N TYR A 50 -3.95 -6.16 -3.91
CA TYR A 50 -2.89 -6.62 -3.00
C TYR A 50 -1.58 -5.86 -3.22
N HIS A 51 -1.23 -5.57 -4.46
CA HIS A 51 -0.07 -4.76 -4.79
C HIS A 51 -0.28 -3.32 -4.33
N ALA A 52 -1.48 -2.76 -4.56
CA ALA A 52 -1.83 -1.43 -4.08
C ALA A 52 -1.68 -1.33 -2.56
N ALA A 53 -2.18 -2.32 -1.81
CA ALA A 53 -2.05 -2.37 -0.36
C ALA A 53 -0.57 -2.37 0.10
N HIS A 54 0.30 -3.14 -0.56
CA HIS A 54 1.76 -3.15 -0.30
C HIS A 54 2.38 -1.77 -0.53
N LEU A 55 2.09 -1.13 -1.67
CA LEU A 55 2.64 0.18 -2.01
C LEU A 55 2.14 1.28 -1.05
N HIS A 56 0.86 1.25 -0.69
CA HIS A 56 0.29 2.15 0.31
C HIS A 56 0.97 1.97 1.68
N MET A 57 1.22 0.73 2.10
CA MET A 57 1.96 0.49 3.34
C MET A 57 3.38 1.05 3.27
N LYS A 58 4.07 0.91 2.14
CA LYS A 58 5.41 1.50 1.97
C LYS A 58 5.39 3.02 2.08
N LEU A 59 4.45 3.68 1.41
CA LEU A 59 4.31 5.14 1.44
C LEU A 59 3.86 5.66 2.81
N ALA A 60 3.21 4.82 3.62
CA ALA A 60 2.86 5.13 5.00
C ALA A 60 4.08 5.34 5.93
N GLU A 61 5.28 4.96 5.48
CA GLU A 61 6.53 5.23 6.19
C GLU A 61 6.90 6.73 6.20
N VAL A 62 6.42 7.49 5.21
CA VAL A 62 6.74 8.92 5.02
C VAL A 62 5.83 9.80 5.90
N PRO A 63 6.37 10.63 6.80
CA PRO A 63 5.56 11.39 7.77
C PRO A 63 4.46 12.25 7.15
N GLU A 64 4.75 12.98 6.07
CA GLU A 64 3.87 14.02 5.51
C GLU A 64 2.67 13.46 4.74
N ILE A 65 2.79 12.24 4.21
CA ILE A 65 1.75 11.56 3.42
C ILE A 65 1.26 10.29 4.11
N GLY A 66 1.81 9.97 5.29
CA GLY A 66 1.74 8.65 5.87
C GLY A 66 0.34 8.26 6.34
N LEU A 67 -0.39 9.21 6.94
CA LEU A 67 -1.77 8.98 7.38
C LEU A 67 -2.67 8.61 6.21
N TYR A 68 -2.61 9.40 5.12
CA TYR A 68 -3.40 9.15 3.92
C TYR A 68 -3.15 7.74 3.37
N HIS A 69 -1.89 7.36 3.17
CA HIS A 69 -1.59 6.05 2.61
C HIS A 69 -1.91 4.89 3.57
N ALA A 70 -1.78 5.07 4.88
CA ALA A 70 -2.21 4.09 5.87
C ALA A 70 -3.74 3.87 5.82
N THR A 71 -4.52 4.95 5.73
CA THR A 71 -5.99 4.88 5.58
C THR A 71 -6.41 4.15 4.31
N GLU A 72 -5.77 4.47 3.19
CA GLU A 72 -6.04 3.81 1.90
C GLU A 72 -5.70 2.31 1.94
N CYS A 73 -4.58 1.93 2.59
CA CYS A 73 -4.21 0.52 2.79
C CYS A 73 -5.30 -0.25 3.57
N VAL A 74 -5.74 0.30 4.71
CA VAL A 74 -6.83 -0.30 5.52
C VAL A 74 -8.12 -0.43 4.69
N ARG A 75 -8.46 0.59 3.90
CA ARG A 75 -9.65 0.57 3.03
C ARG A 75 -9.57 -0.56 2.01
N THR A 76 -8.46 -0.69 1.30
CA THR A 76 -8.24 -1.74 0.30
C THR A 76 -8.30 -3.13 0.93
N LEU A 77 -7.63 -3.35 2.06
CA LEU A 77 -7.64 -4.64 2.74
C LEU A 77 -9.02 -5.02 3.30
N THR A 78 -9.79 -4.04 3.79
CA THR A 78 -11.17 -4.26 4.26
C THR A 78 -12.06 -4.75 3.12
N GLN A 79 -11.92 -4.19 1.91
CA GLN A 79 -12.64 -4.63 0.73
C GLN A 79 -12.25 -6.04 0.28
N LEU A 80 -11.02 -6.48 0.57
CA LEU A 80 -10.52 -7.83 0.22
C LEU A 80 -10.93 -8.91 1.23
N ARG A 81 -11.32 -8.54 2.46
CA ARG A 81 -11.63 -9.46 3.57
C ARG A 81 -12.75 -10.47 3.29
N GLU A 82 -13.53 -10.27 2.23
CA GLU A 82 -14.56 -11.21 1.76
C GLU A 82 -14.02 -12.35 0.88
N THR A 83 -12.70 -12.53 0.75
CA THR A 83 -12.07 -13.56 -0.09
C THR A 83 -11.48 -14.75 0.70
N ASN A 84 -11.15 -15.84 0.00
CA ASN A 84 -10.70 -17.13 0.57
C ASN A 84 -9.41 -17.07 1.43
N ASP A 85 -8.69 -15.94 1.45
CA ASP A 85 -7.42 -15.73 2.17
C ASP A 85 -7.58 -14.80 3.41
N SER A 86 -8.73 -14.92 4.07
CA SER A 86 -9.19 -14.02 5.13
C SER A 86 -8.28 -13.91 6.38
N GLN A 87 -7.37 -14.86 6.59
CA GLN A 87 -6.42 -14.82 7.72
C GLN A 87 -5.25 -13.87 7.43
N THR A 88 -4.60 -14.03 6.28
CA THR A 88 -3.52 -13.14 5.80
C THR A 88 -4.00 -11.70 5.74
N ILE A 89 -5.22 -11.49 5.22
CA ILE A 89 -5.83 -10.15 5.12
C ILE A 89 -6.08 -9.55 6.50
N ARG A 90 -6.47 -10.36 7.50
CA ARG A 90 -6.70 -9.89 8.87
C ARG A 90 -5.42 -9.42 9.54
N GLU A 91 -4.33 -10.17 9.37
CA GLU A 91 -3.01 -9.81 9.90
C GLU A 91 -2.52 -8.49 9.27
N GLN A 92 -2.63 -8.37 7.94
CA GLN A 92 -2.29 -7.12 7.24
C GLN A 92 -3.16 -5.94 7.68
N LEU A 93 -4.47 -6.17 7.93
CA LEU A 93 -5.38 -5.15 8.46
C LEU A 93 -4.99 -4.67 9.85
N GLN A 94 -4.58 -5.59 10.73
CA GLN A 94 -4.13 -5.25 12.08
C GLN A 94 -2.87 -4.39 12.03
N GLU A 95 -1.88 -4.76 11.22
CA GLU A 95 -0.66 -3.98 11.06
C GLU A 95 -0.93 -2.61 10.42
N ALA A 96 -1.74 -2.57 9.36
CA ALA A 96 -2.14 -1.32 8.71
C ALA A 96 -2.85 -0.36 9.69
N THR A 97 -3.76 -0.89 10.52
CA THR A 97 -4.48 -0.10 11.53
C THR A 97 -3.53 0.45 12.58
N LYS A 98 -2.56 -0.36 13.03
CA LYS A 98 -1.54 0.08 13.99
C LYS A 98 -0.71 1.24 13.43
N VAL A 99 -0.20 1.09 12.21
CA VAL A 99 0.56 2.15 11.52
C VAL A 99 -0.28 3.43 11.41
N MET A 100 -1.56 3.32 10.99
CA MET A 100 -2.46 4.47 10.89
C MET A 100 -2.63 5.21 12.23
N LEU A 101 -2.84 4.48 13.32
CA LEU A 101 -2.99 5.06 14.67
C LEU A 101 -1.70 5.74 15.15
N GLU A 102 -0.53 5.14 14.88
CA GLU A 102 0.76 5.76 15.18
C GLU A 102 0.98 7.06 14.40
N ARG A 103 0.63 7.08 13.10
CA ARG A 103 0.72 8.30 12.28
C ARG A 103 -0.22 9.41 12.76
N GLN A 104 -1.46 9.06 13.08
CA GLN A 104 -2.43 10.01 13.63
C GLN A 104 -1.93 10.65 14.93
N LYS A 105 -1.25 9.87 15.79
CA LYS A 105 -0.65 10.39 17.02
C LYS A 105 0.48 11.38 16.74
N HIS A 106 1.39 11.05 15.81
CA HIS A 106 2.50 11.94 15.46
C HIS A 106 2.03 13.24 14.83
N GLU A 107 1.03 13.18 13.94
CA GLU A 107 0.45 14.37 13.31
C GLU A 107 -0.21 15.28 14.35
N LYS A 108 -0.94 14.71 15.32
CA LYS A 108 -1.51 15.47 16.43
C LYS A 108 -0.43 16.18 17.26
N VAL A 109 0.65 15.49 17.62
CA VAL A 109 1.77 16.08 18.39
C VAL A 109 2.44 17.21 17.61
N TRP A 110 2.62 17.04 16.29
CA TRP A 110 3.16 18.10 15.45
C TRP A 110 2.24 19.33 15.47
N MET A 111 0.95 19.16 15.18
CA MET A 111 -0.03 20.25 15.18
C MET A 111 -0.03 21.01 16.51
N GLU A 112 -0.04 20.29 17.64
CA GLU A 112 0.03 20.88 18.99
C GLU A 112 1.33 21.68 19.22
N SER A 113 2.47 21.26 18.65
CA SER A 113 3.74 21.99 18.75
C SER A 113 3.77 23.26 17.88
N MET A 114 3.06 23.26 16.75
CA MET A 114 2.93 24.45 15.89
C MET A 114 1.97 25.48 16.47
N GLU A 115 0.92 25.06 17.18
CA GLU A 115 -0.01 25.98 17.85
C GLU A 115 0.59 26.68 19.07
N ASN A 116 1.64 26.11 19.67
CA ASN A 116 2.32 26.64 20.86
C ASN A 116 3.61 27.43 20.54
N MET A 117 3.93 27.65 19.27
CA MET A 117 4.97 28.60 18.81
C MET A 117 4.35 29.94 18.42
#